data_AF-A0A6A3ZT31-F1
#
_entry.id   AF-A0A6A3ZT31-F1
#
_cell.length_a   1.000
_cell.length_b   1.000
_cell.length_c   1.000
_cell.angle_alpha   90.00
_cell.angle_beta   90.00
_cell.angle_gamma   90.00
#
_symmetry.space_group_name_H-M   'P 1'
#
loop_
_entity.id
_entity.type
_entity.pdbx_description
1 polymer ?
#
loop_
_entity_poly.entity_id
_entity_poly.type
_entity_poly.pdbx_seq_one_letter_code
_entity_poly.pdbx_strand_id
1 'polypeptide(L)'
;MGETFLPKRSNLKRIVKTRVIREEALDPRLHWLKDYADKKRQKHRRRKSHAHAKQISCENVQSFSRVFWIIALLHVNFSNVFHLFQNVSGSYLIQRYDYSVVKAGVMSSVSYVFVVFAPFIGLAIDQFGGRILLIILAAILSVLVYVFMIFTDINPLVSMLLISVCLSFTPTILMAAIPNSVSRKSFGTAFGIIEITDAIGATFGNLLVGFLCDETGSYHTVMLMLLGMAVLVLLLALFLIFEDSRNGRVLSAPSGRSRVQSNEDPTDNPAVLEARYGSTEETVPVAAESSSRPTSYTKLMVGWPDDSVESKSPGPRWGTGRTFR
;
A
#
# COMPACT_ATOMS: atom_id res chain seq x y z
N MET A 1 42.71 -29.88 50.27
CA MET A 1 43.28 -28.55 49.94
C MET A 1 43.40 -28.50 48.43
N GLY A 2 42.57 -27.70 47.76
CA GLY A 2 42.51 -27.64 46.30
C GLY A 2 41.54 -26.55 45.91
N GLU A 3 42.06 -25.34 45.78
CA GLU A 3 41.33 -24.09 45.63
C GLU A 3 40.38 -24.13 44.42
N THR A 4 39.10 -23.89 44.68
CA THR A 4 38.09 -23.60 43.67
C THR A 4 38.44 -22.26 43.02
N PHE A 5 39.12 -22.33 41.88
CA PHE A 5 39.45 -21.19 41.02
C PHE A 5 38.17 -20.44 40.60
N LEU A 6 37.77 -19.43 41.39
CA LEU A 6 36.71 -18.51 41.01
C LEU A 6 37.22 -17.64 39.85
N PRO A 7 36.59 -17.67 38.67
CA PRO A 7 37.05 -16.91 37.52
C PRO A 7 37.02 -15.40 37.82
N LYS A 8 38.12 -14.72 37.48
CA LYS A 8 38.31 -13.26 37.55
C LYS A 8 37.02 -12.54 37.09
N ARG A 9 36.52 -11.58 37.89
CA ARG A 9 35.20 -10.92 37.75
C ARG A 9 34.88 -10.37 36.34
N SER A 10 35.91 -10.04 35.54
CA SER A 10 35.80 -9.63 34.13
C SER A 10 35.40 -10.77 33.19
N ASN A 11 35.92 -11.98 33.39
CA ASN A 11 35.54 -13.17 32.63
C ASN A 11 34.10 -13.58 32.94
N LEU A 12 33.66 -13.46 34.21
CA LEU A 12 32.28 -13.75 34.59
C LEU A 12 31.27 -12.84 33.86
N LYS A 13 31.55 -11.53 33.77
CA LYS A 13 30.69 -10.59 33.02
C LYS A 13 30.63 -10.93 31.53
N ARG A 14 31.74 -11.38 30.93
CA ARG A 14 31.81 -11.77 29.52
C ARG A 14 31.03 -13.06 29.27
N ILE A 15 31.23 -14.07 30.12
CA ILE A 15 30.54 -15.37 30.06
C ILE A 15 29.03 -15.20 30.26
N VAL A 16 28.60 -14.43 31.27
CA VAL A 16 27.17 -14.13 31.49
C VAL A 16 26.58 -13.37 30.30
N LYS A 17 27.31 -12.41 29.73
CA LYS A 17 26.85 -11.70 28.52
C LYS A 17 26.70 -12.66 27.33
N THR A 18 27.62 -13.61 27.14
CA THR A 18 27.55 -14.62 26.07
C THR A 18 26.43 -15.63 26.30
N ARG A 19 26.24 -16.13 27.53
CA ARG A 19 25.17 -17.08 27.88
C ARG A 19 23.77 -16.47 27.81
N VAL A 20 23.63 -15.21 28.20
CA VAL A 20 22.38 -14.46 28.02
C VAL A 20 22.02 -14.32 26.54
N ILE A 21 23.01 -14.23 25.65
CA ILE A 21 22.81 -14.16 24.19
C ILE A 21 22.54 -15.56 23.59
N ARG A 22 23.05 -16.65 24.18
CA ARG A 22 22.97 -18.04 23.67
C ARG A 22 21.71 -18.83 24.04
N GLU A 23 20.72 -18.23 24.69
CA GLU A 23 19.44 -18.90 25.03
C GLU A 23 19.56 -20.16 25.92
N GLU A 24 20.70 -20.39 26.59
CA GLU A 24 20.85 -21.49 27.56
C GLU A 24 19.88 -21.33 28.75
N ALA A 25 19.44 -22.46 29.31
CA ALA A 25 18.58 -22.52 30.49
C ALA A 25 19.30 -21.93 31.71
N LEU A 26 18.74 -20.87 32.29
CA LEU A 26 19.25 -20.25 33.51
C LEU A 26 18.67 -20.96 34.74
N ASP A 27 19.45 -21.01 35.82
CA ASP A 27 19.08 -21.62 37.09
C ASP A 27 17.76 -21.01 37.64
N PRO A 28 16.71 -21.81 37.89
CA PRO A 28 15.39 -21.33 38.34
C PRO A 28 15.41 -20.52 39.63
N ARG A 29 16.45 -20.67 40.46
CA ARG A 29 16.56 -20.01 41.77
C ARG A 29 16.92 -18.52 41.69
N LEU A 30 17.37 -18.03 40.54
CA LEU A 30 17.89 -16.67 40.35
C LEU A 30 16.94 -15.80 39.49
N HIS A 31 15.83 -15.36 40.09
CA HIS A 31 14.79 -14.57 39.40
C HIS A 31 15.32 -13.25 38.79
N TRP A 32 16.17 -12.50 39.51
CA TRP A 32 16.75 -11.24 39.02
C TRP A 32 17.65 -11.42 37.79
N LEU A 33 18.30 -12.59 37.68
CA LEU A 33 19.18 -12.92 36.57
C LEU A 33 18.36 -13.29 35.33
N LYS A 34 17.19 -13.93 35.53
CA LYS A 34 16.20 -14.21 34.49
C LYS A 34 15.63 -12.90 33.94
N ASP A 35 15.18 -11.98 34.80
CA ASP A 35 14.69 -10.66 34.37
C ASP A 35 15.75 -9.83 33.63
N TYR A 36 16.99 -9.87 34.11
CA TYR A 36 18.12 -9.22 33.44
C TYR A 36 18.42 -9.86 32.07
N ALA A 37 18.39 -11.19 31.99
CA ALA A 37 18.61 -11.93 30.77
C ALA A 37 17.52 -11.64 29.74
N ASP A 38 16.26 -11.65 30.16
CA ASP A 38 15.09 -11.44 29.30
C ASP A 38 15.04 -10.01 28.75
N LYS A 39 15.27 -8.98 29.58
CA LYS A 39 15.40 -7.59 29.11
C LYS A 39 16.50 -7.44 28.06
N LYS A 40 17.63 -8.14 28.23
CA LYS A 40 18.77 -8.05 27.31
C LYS A 40 18.57 -8.86 26.04
N ARG A 41 17.94 -10.05 26.13
CA ARG A 41 17.49 -10.86 25.00
C ARG A 41 16.46 -10.10 24.17
N GLN A 42 15.50 -9.44 24.80
CA GLN A 42 14.49 -8.61 24.13
C GLN A 42 15.14 -7.42 23.42
N LYS A 43 16.09 -6.72 24.05
CA LYS A 43 16.85 -5.64 23.40
C LYS A 43 17.69 -6.15 22.22
N HIS A 44 18.28 -7.34 22.33
CA HIS A 44 19.06 -7.95 21.25
C HIS A 44 18.17 -8.43 20.10
N ARG A 45 17.05 -9.09 20.38
CA ARG A 45 16.03 -9.49 19.38
C ARG A 45 15.47 -8.27 18.65
N ARG A 46 15.16 -7.17 19.37
CA ARG A 46 14.78 -5.89 18.77
C ARG A 46 15.87 -5.36 17.84
N ARG A 47 17.12 -5.28 18.29
CA ARG A 47 18.25 -4.81 17.45
C ARG A 47 18.47 -5.68 16.22
N LYS A 48 18.42 -7.01 16.35
CA LYS A 48 18.57 -7.95 15.24
C LYS A 48 17.41 -7.83 14.26
N SER A 49 16.17 -7.73 14.75
CA SER A 49 14.98 -7.48 13.93
C SER A 49 15.08 -6.14 13.19
N HIS A 50 15.45 -5.05 13.87
CA HIS A 50 15.66 -3.73 13.24
C HIS A 50 16.79 -3.76 12.20
N ALA A 51 17.90 -4.44 12.47
CA ALA A 51 19.00 -4.58 11.53
C ALA A 51 18.58 -5.39 10.29
N HIS A 52 17.87 -6.49 10.49
CA HIS A 52 17.37 -7.35 9.40
C HIS A 52 16.30 -6.64 8.57
N ALA A 53 15.38 -5.90 9.21
CA ALA A 53 14.39 -5.06 8.53
C ALA A 53 15.06 -3.92 7.74
N LYS A 54 16.09 -3.27 8.31
CA LYS A 54 16.85 -2.22 7.64
C LYS A 54 17.63 -2.76 6.42
N GLN A 55 18.24 -3.94 6.55
CA GLN A 55 18.97 -4.59 5.47
C GLN A 55 18.05 -4.99 4.32
N ILE A 56 16.91 -5.64 4.62
CA ILE A 56 15.89 -5.98 3.61
C ILE A 56 15.35 -4.71 2.94
N SER A 57 15.09 -3.65 3.70
CA SER A 57 14.56 -2.39 3.14
C SER A 57 15.56 -1.74 2.19
N CYS A 58 16.83 -1.59 2.58
CA CYS A 58 17.83 -0.87 1.79
C CYS A 58 18.26 -1.62 0.51
N GLU A 59 18.34 -2.95 0.56
CA GLU A 59 18.65 -3.79 -0.61
C GLU A 59 17.46 -3.87 -1.59
N ASN A 60 16.23 -3.77 -1.07
CA ASN A 60 15.01 -3.72 -1.89
C ASN A 60 14.76 -2.35 -2.54
N VAL A 61 15.21 -1.23 -1.95
CA VAL A 61 15.03 0.11 -2.55
C VAL A 61 15.88 0.31 -3.80
N GLN A 62 17.10 -0.21 -3.79
CA GLN A 62 18.05 -0.03 -4.88
C GLN A 62 17.81 -1.00 -6.06
N SER A 63 16.97 -2.03 -5.87
CA SER A 63 16.60 -3.02 -6.89
C SER A 63 15.28 -2.72 -7.59
N PHE A 64 14.67 -1.56 -7.37
CA PHE A 64 13.43 -1.20 -8.07
C PHE A 64 13.65 -0.96 -9.57
N SER A 65 12.67 -1.39 -10.37
CA SER A 65 12.67 -1.21 -11.83
C SER A 65 12.67 0.27 -12.22
N ARG A 66 13.27 0.60 -13.36
CA ARG A 66 13.23 1.96 -13.92
C ARG A 66 11.79 2.47 -14.10
N VAL A 67 10.86 1.57 -14.45
CA VAL A 67 9.44 1.87 -14.61
C VAL A 67 8.82 2.36 -13.30
N PHE A 68 9.21 1.78 -12.15
CA PHE A 68 8.73 2.23 -10.84
C PHE A 68 9.12 3.69 -10.57
N TRP A 69 10.38 4.06 -10.83
CA TRP A 69 10.87 5.42 -10.61
C TRP A 69 10.15 6.43 -11.50
N ILE A 70 9.85 6.08 -12.75
CA ILE A 70 9.08 6.94 -13.66
C ILE A 70 7.65 7.12 -13.13
N ILE A 71 6.97 6.05 -12.72
CA ILE A 71 5.62 6.12 -12.14
C ILE A 71 5.62 6.94 -10.84
N ALA A 72 6.61 6.73 -9.98
CA ALA A 72 6.77 7.46 -8.72
C ALA A 72 6.97 8.97 -8.97
N LEU A 73 7.89 9.34 -9.87
CA LEU A 73 8.11 10.73 -10.24
C LEU A 73 6.86 11.35 -10.87
N LEU A 74 6.18 10.62 -11.76
CA LEU A 74 4.95 11.07 -12.39
C LEU A 74 3.84 11.31 -11.35
N HIS A 75 3.65 10.38 -10.41
CA HIS A 75 2.69 10.50 -9.33
C HIS A 75 2.96 11.69 -8.43
N VAL A 76 4.20 11.84 -7.96
CA VAL A 76 4.60 12.94 -7.09
C VAL A 76 4.46 14.28 -7.80
N ASN A 77 4.88 14.39 -9.07
CA ASN A 77 4.74 15.64 -9.82
C ASN A 77 3.27 15.99 -10.04
N PHE A 78 2.46 15.00 -10.43
CA PHE A 78 1.02 15.20 -10.59
C PHE A 78 0.40 15.66 -9.28
N SER A 79 0.52 14.88 -8.20
CA SER A 79 -0.03 15.19 -6.87
C SER A 79 0.32 16.61 -6.42
N ASN A 80 1.60 16.99 -6.54
CA ASN A 80 2.06 18.33 -6.18
C ASN A 80 1.42 19.45 -7.01
N VAL A 81 1.29 19.29 -8.32
CA VAL A 81 0.67 20.30 -9.18
C VAL A 81 -0.78 20.57 -8.74
N PHE A 82 -1.56 19.53 -8.45
CA PHE A 82 -2.94 19.69 -7.97
C PHE A 82 -2.99 20.26 -6.55
N HIS A 83 -2.13 19.79 -5.65
CA HIS A 83 -2.11 20.27 -4.26
C HIS A 83 -1.74 21.76 -4.17
N LEU A 84 -0.71 22.19 -4.90
CA LEU A 84 -0.31 23.60 -4.96
C LEU A 84 -1.37 24.47 -5.60
N PHE A 85 -1.98 23.99 -6.69
CA PHE A 85 -3.11 24.68 -7.30
C PHE A 85 -4.26 24.86 -6.31
N GLN A 86 -4.59 23.83 -5.52
CA GLN A 86 -5.66 23.96 -4.54
C GLN A 86 -5.38 25.07 -3.54
N ASN A 87 -4.15 25.13 -3.03
CA ASN A 87 -3.74 26.13 -2.04
C ASN A 87 -3.82 27.57 -2.57
N VAL A 88 -3.57 27.78 -3.87
CA VAL A 88 -3.56 29.10 -4.52
C VAL A 88 -4.88 29.47 -5.19
N SER A 89 -5.71 28.49 -5.55
CA SER A 89 -6.88 28.67 -6.42
C SER A 89 -7.83 29.77 -5.97
N GLY A 90 -8.14 29.85 -4.67
CA GLY A 90 -9.01 30.89 -4.11
C GLY A 90 -8.44 32.29 -4.31
N SER A 91 -7.18 32.49 -3.93
CA SER A 91 -6.50 33.79 -4.06
C SER A 91 -6.32 34.20 -5.53
N TYR A 92 -6.03 33.24 -6.41
CA TYR A 92 -5.95 33.49 -7.84
C TYR A 92 -7.29 33.96 -8.42
N LEU A 93 -8.41 33.33 -8.03
CA LEU A 93 -9.74 33.73 -8.49
C LEU A 93 -10.13 35.15 -8.01
N ILE A 94 -9.73 35.53 -6.79
CA ILE A 94 -9.93 36.88 -6.28
C ILE A 94 -9.15 37.88 -7.14
N GLN A 95 -7.86 37.63 -7.38
CA GLN A 95 -6.99 38.55 -8.10
C GLN A 95 -7.33 38.68 -9.60
N ARG A 96 -7.74 37.58 -10.25
CA ARG A 96 -7.93 37.54 -11.71
C ARG A 96 -9.36 37.84 -12.17
N TYR A 97 -10.36 37.49 -11.36
CA TYR A 97 -11.78 37.61 -11.72
C TYR A 97 -12.55 38.57 -10.82
N ASP A 98 -11.88 39.31 -9.93
CA ASP A 98 -12.47 40.24 -8.95
C ASP A 98 -13.61 39.61 -8.13
N TYR A 99 -13.47 38.32 -7.83
CA TYR A 99 -14.46 37.61 -7.03
C TYR A 99 -14.35 37.98 -5.55
N SER A 100 -15.50 38.03 -4.87
CA SER A 100 -15.50 38.11 -3.41
C SER A 100 -14.87 36.85 -2.80
N VAL A 101 -14.33 36.97 -1.59
CA VAL A 101 -13.70 35.85 -0.86
C VAL A 101 -14.64 34.64 -0.77
N VAL A 102 -15.93 34.89 -0.53
CA VAL A 102 -16.97 33.84 -0.45
C VAL A 102 -17.16 33.16 -1.81
N LYS A 103 -17.30 33.93 -2.89
CA LYS A 103 -17.51 33.38 -4.23
C LYS A 103 -16.28 32.60 -4.72
N ALA A 104 -15.08 33.12 -4.46
CA ALA A 104 -13.83 32.45 -4.79
C ALA A 104 -13.67 31.12 -4.03
N GLY A 105 -14.02 31.08 -2.74
CA GLY A 105 -14.01 29.86 -1.93
C GLY A 105 -14.99 28.80 -2.45
N VAL A 106 -16.22 29.19 -2.81
CA VAL A 106 -17.21 28.28 -3.40
C VAL A 106 -16.70 27.74 -4.75
N MET A 107 -16.18 28.62 -5.60
CA MET A 107 -15.66 28.26 -6.92
C MET A 107 -14.44 27.34 -6.84
N SER A 108 -13.52 27.58 -5.90
CA SER A 108 -12.39 26.69 -5.61
C SER A 108 -12.86 25.31 -5.13
N SER A 109 -13.91 25.24 -4.32
CA SER A 109 -14.47 23.97 -3.83
C SER A 109 -15.07 23.11 -4.94
N VAL A 110 -15.48 23.71 -6.09
CA VAL A 110 -15.97 22.97 -7.27
C VAL A 110 -14.91 21.99 -7.80
N SER A 111 -13.63 22.27 -7.59
CA SER A 111 -12.52 21.37 -7.96
C SER A 111 -12.58 19.99 -7.28
N TYR A 112 -13.37 19.81 -6.22
CA TYR A 112 -13.53 18.52 -5.52
C TYR A 112 -14.83 17.79 -5.82
N VAL A 113 -15.76 18.37 -6.59
CA VAL A 113 -17.10 17.80 -6.80
C VAL A 113 -17.06 16.41 -7.43
N PHE A 114 -16.20 16.18 -8.42
CA PHE A 114 -16.09 14.88 -9.08
C PHE A 114 -15.27 13.85 -8.29
N VAL A 115 -14.53 14.27 -7.27
CA VAL A 115 -13.75 13.34 -6.41
C VAL A 115 -14.69 12.42 -5.62
N VAL A 116 -15.90 12.87 -5.29
CA VAL A 116 -16.93 12.03 -4.64
C VAL A 116 -17.32 10.83 -5.54
N PHE A 117 -17.22 10.99 -6.86
CA PHE A 117 -17.50 9.94 -7.84
C PHE A 117 -16.27 9.09 -8.19
N ALA A 118 -15.10 9.36 -7.61
CA ALA A 118 -13.88 8.59 -7.82
C ALA A 118 -14.04 7.06 -7.71
N PRO A 119 -14.80 6.47 -6.75
CA PRO A 119 -14.98 5.01 -6.72
C PRO A 119 -15.73 4.48 -7.93
N PHE A 120 -16.75 5.19 -8.42
CA PHE A 120 -17.49 4.79 -9.63
C PHE A 120 -16.62 4.93 -10.88
N ILE A 121 -15.85 6.01 -10.96
CA ILE A 121 -14.92 6.25 -12.07
C ILE A 121 -13.81 5.21 -12.08
N GLY A 122 -13.27 4.85 -10.90
CA GLY A 122 -12.29 3.77 -10.74
C GLY A 122 -12.83 2.43 -11.22
N LEU A 123 -14.06 2.08 -10.84
CA LEU A 123 -14.74 0.87 -11.31
C LEU A 123 -14.93 0.86 -12.83
N ALA A 124 -15.32 2.01 -13.41
CA ALA A 124 -15.44 2.13 -14.87
C ALA A 124 -14.08 1.93 -15.55
N ILE A 125 -13.02 2.56 -15.04
CA ILE A 125 -11.67 2.46 -15.62
C ILE A 125 -11.14 1.03 -15.59
N ASP A 126 -11.42 0.30 -14.50
CA ASP A 126 -11.04 -1.11 -14.42
C ASP A 126 -11.75 -1.99 -15.45
N GLN A 127 -12.93 -1.60 -15.94
CA GLN A 127 -13.67 -2.29 -17.01
C GLN A 127 -13.20 -1.91 -18.42
N PHE A 128 -12.96 -0.62 -18.68
CA PHE A 128 -12.61 -0.14 -20.02
C PHE A 128 -11.14 -0.41 -20.40
N GLY A 129 -10.27 -0.69 -19.42
CA GLY A 129 -8.84 -0.87 -19.67
C GLY A 129 -8.16 0.42 -20.15
N GLY A 130 -6.88 0.34 -20.56
CA GLY A 130 -6.19 1.50 -21.13
C GLY A 130 -5.70 2.54 -20.11
N ARG A 131 -5.21 2.08 -18.94
CA ARG A 131 -4.66 2.92 -17.86
C ARG A 131 -3.69 4.00 -18.35
N ILE A 132 -2.83 3.66 -19.30
CA ILE A 132 -1.85 4.60 -19.86
C ILE A 132 -2.51 5.71 -20.69
N LEU A 133 -3.52 5.38 -21.49
CA LEU A 133 -4.25 6.39 -22.27
C LEU A 133 -4.93 7.41 -21.36
N LEU A 134 -5.47 6.96 -20.23
CA LEU A 134 -6.07 7.82 -19.22
C LEU A 134 -5.04 8.72 -18.53
N ILE A 135 -3.84 8.21 -18.22
CA ILE A 135 -2.74 9.03 -17.68
C ILE A 135 -2.35 10.15 -18.66
N ILE A 136 -2.25 9.83 -19.96
CA ILE A 136 -1.95 10.84 -20.99
C ILE A 136 -3.08 11.85 -21.09
N LEU A 137 -4.32 11.36 -21.12
CA LEU A 137 -5.51 12.21 -21.18
C LEU A 137 -5.53 13.18 -20.00
N ALA A 138 -5.24 12.70 -18.78
CA ALA A 138 -5.12 13.55 -17.60
C ALA A 138 -4.00 14.59 -17.72
N ALA A 139 -2.83 14.20 -18.25
CA ALA A 139 -1.71 15.11 -18.43
C ALA A 139 -1.98 16.19 -19.50
N ILE A 140 -2.68 15.82 -20.58
CA ILE A 140 -3.11 16.79 -21.60
C ILE A 140 -4.18 17.73 -21.01
N LEU A 141 -5.17 17.17 -20.32
CA LEU A 141 -6.23 17.94 -19.67
C LEU A 141 -5.66 18.90 -18.61
N SER A 142 -4.68 18.49 -17.81
CA SER A 142 -4.07 19.36 -16.81
C SER A 142 -3.38 20.55 -17.47
N VAL A 143 -2.60 20.33 -18.53
CA VAL A 143 -2.00 21.42 -19.32
C VAL A 143 -3.07 22.34 -19.91
N LEU A 144 -4.13 21.79 -20.50
CA LEU A 144 -5.23 22.58 -21.06
C LEU A 144 -5.93 23.43 -20.00
N VAL A 145 -6.14 22.90 -18.79
CA VAL A 145 -6.74 23.64 -17.67
C VAL A 145 -5.90 24.85 -17.31
N TYR A 146 -4.58 24.68 -17.13
CA TYR A 146 -3.69 25.79 -16.80
C TYR A 146 -3.60 26.81 -17.94
N VAL A 147 -3.54 26.34 -19.19
CA VAL A 147 -3.57 27.23 -20.38
C VAL A 147 -4.86 28.04 -20.41
N PHE A 148 -6.02 27.41 -20.20
CA PHE A 148 -7.31 28.11 -20.17
C PHE A 148 -7.39 29.12 -19.04
N MET A 149 -6.90 28.78 -17.84
CA MET A 149 -6.91 29.73 -16.73
C MET A 149 -5.98 30.92 -16.96
N ILE A 150 -4.79 30.71 -17.51
CA ILE A 150 -3.76 31.75 -17.67
C ILE A 150 -4.09 32.67 -18.85
N PHE A 151 -4.41 32.09 -20.01
CA PHE A 151 -4.48 32.82 -21.28
C PHE A 151 -5.90 33.16 -21.72
N THR A 152 -6.93 32.59 -21.10
CA THR A 152 -8.31 32.75 -21.58
C THR A 152 -9.22 33.33 -20.50
N ASP A 153 -10.12 34.25 -20.90
CA ASP A 153 -11.17 34.82 -20.04
C ASP A 153 -12.45 33.95 -19.98
N ILE A 154 -12.32 32.63 -20.17
CA ILE A 154 -13.46 31.72 -20.05
C ILE A 154 -13.91 31.64 -18.58
N ASN A 155 -15.20 31.36 -18.37
CA ASN A 155 -15.73 31.13 -17.03
C ASN A 155 -14.89 30.07 -16.27
N PRO A 156 -14.31 30.41 -15.10
CA PRO A 156 -13.41 29.54 -14.36
C PRO A 156 -14.06 28.21 -13.94
N LEU A 157 -15.39 28.12 -13.98
CA LEU A 157 -16.16 26.91 -13.75
C LEU A 157 -15.76 25.76 -14.67
N VAL A 158 -15.47 26.03 -15.94
CA VAL A 158 -15.06 24.98 -16.88
C VAL A 158 -13.73 24.37 -16.43
N SER A 159 -12.73 25.21 -16.16
CA SER A 159 -11.42 24.78 -15.68
C SER A 159 -11.50 24.04 -14.33
N MET A 160 -12.35 24.51 -13.41
CA MET A 160 -12.57 23.88 -12.10
C MET A 160 -13.28 22.52 -12.19
N LEU A 161 -14.14 22.30 -13.18
CA LEU A 161 -14.72 20.97 -13.41
C LEU A 161 -13.71 20.03 -14.08
N LEU A 162 -12.93 20.52 -15.05
CA LEU A 162 -11.91 19.71 -15.72
C LEU A 162 -10.81 19.23 -14.75
N ILE A 163 -10.30 20.10 -13.88
CA ILE A 163 -9.34 19.73 -12.83
C ILE A 163 -9.93 18.66 -11.90
N SER A 164 -11.22 18.78 -11.57
CA SER A 164 -11.92 17.83 -10.69
C SER A 164 -12.05 16.45 -11.32
N VAL A 165 -12.38 16.41 -12.62
CA VAL A 165 -12.39 15.16 -13.39
C VAL A 165 -10.99 14.53 -13.37
N CYS A 166 -9.93 15.28 -13.64
CA CYS A 166 -8.55 14.75 -13.61
C CYS A 166 -8.16 14.19 -12.23
N LEU A 167 -8.54 14.90 -11.17
CA LEU A 167 -8.23 14.52 -9.78
C LEU A 167 -8.97 13.25 -9.34
N SER A 168 -10.14 12.97 -9.92
CA SER A 168 -10.95 11.81 -9.54
C SER A 168 -10.34 10.46 -9.94
N PHE A 169 -9.62 10.39 -11.06
CA PHE A 169 -9.13 9.12 -11.60
C PHE A 169 -7.63 8.96 -11.59
N THR A 170 -6.87 10.03 -11.79
CA THR A 170 -5.42 9.92 -11.99
C THR A 170 -4.69 9.34 -10.78
N PRO A 171 -4.98 9.76 -9.52
CA PRO A 171 -4.38 9.15 -8.35
C PRO A 171 -4.71 7.66 -8.25
N THR A 172 -5.97 7.28 -8.52
CA THR A 172 -6.41 5.87 -8.52
C THR A 172 -5.63 5.03 -9.52
N ILE A 173 -5.44 5.52 -10.75
CA ILE A 173 -4.71 4.78 -11.80
C ILE A 173 -3.23 4.65 -11.46
N LEU A 174 -2.59 5.73 -11.02
CA LEU A 174 -1.16 5.73 -10.69
C LEU A 174 -0.87 4.84 -9.48
N MET A 175 -1.72 4.90 -8.45
CA MET A 175 -1.61 4.02 -7.29
C MET A 175 -1.80 2.54 -7.65
N ALA A 176 -2.72 2.23 -8.58
CA ALA A 176 -2.92 0.89 -9.10
C ALA A 176 -1.77 0.39 -10.00
N ALA A 177 -0.94 1.29 -10.54
CA ALA A 177 0.20 0.95 -11.38
C ALA A 177 1.45 0.57 -10.56
N ILE A 178 1.57 1.08 -9.32
CA ILE A 178 2.74 0.81 -8.45
C ILE A 178 2.94 -0.69 -8.21
N PRO A 179 1.93 -1.49 -7.77
CA PRO A 179 2.11 -2.91 -7.48
C PRO A 179 2.57 -3.74 -8.68
N ASN A 180 2.28 -3.28 -9.91
CA ASN A 180 2.70 -3.96 -11.15
C ASN A 180 4.18 -3.73 -11.46
N SER A 181 4.82 -2.73 -10.84
CA SER A 181 6.21 -2.33 -11.11
C SER A 181 7.22 -2.81 -10.07
N VAL A 182 6.76 -3.34 -8.93
CA VAL A 182 7.61 -3.75 -7.80
C VAL A 182 7.25 -5.15 -7.29
N SER A 183 8.19 -5.81 -6.62
CA SER A 183 7.94 -7.13 -6.00
C SER A 183 6.98 -7.02 -4.81
N ARG A 184 6.10 -8.02 -4.62
CA ARG A 184 5.10 -8.08 -3.53
C ARG A 184 5.70 -7.88 -2.13
N LYS A 185 6.95 -8.30 -1.93
CA LYS A 185 7.66 -8.18 -0.64
C LYS A 185 8.01 -6.73 -0.27
N SER A 186 7.93 -5.79 -1.22
CA SER A 186 8.43 -4.43 -1.09
C SER A 186 7.35 -3.35 -1.26
N PHE A 187 6.07 -3.72 -1.30
CA PHE A 187 4.96 -2.76 -1.49
C PHE A 187 4.96 -1.66 -0.43
N GLY A 188 5.07 -2.02 0.86
CA GLY A 188 5.09 -1.04 1.95
C GLY A 188 6.24 -0.03 1.82
N THR A 189 7.42 -0.48 1.40
CA THR A 189 8.57 0.41 1.16
C THR A 189 8.35 1.31 -0.05
N ALA A 190 7.78 0.77 -1.14
CA ALA A 190 7.50 1.52 -2.37
C ALA A 190 6.49 2.66 -2.11
N PHE A 191 5.36 2.36 -1.47
CA PHE A 191 4.37 3.38 -1.09
C PHE A 191 4.96 4.39 -0.09
N GLY A 192 5.76 3.94 0.87
CA GLY A 192 6.42 4.84 1.83
C GLY A 192 7.37 5.84 1.16
N ILE A 193 8.15 5.40 0.16
CA ILE A 193 9.03 6.30 -0.60
C ILE A 193 8.21 7.34 -1.36
N ILE A 194 7.16 6.92 -2.04
CA ILE A 194 6.29 7.82 -2.81
C ILE A 194 5.68 8.87 -1.89
N GLU A 195 5.11 8.46 -0.75
CA GLU A 195 4.46 9.35 0.20
C GLU A 195 5.45 10.36 0.82
N ILE A 196 6.64 9.90 1.21
CA ILE A 196 7.68 10.81 1.75
C ILE A 196 8.11 11.81 0.68
N THR A 197 8.29 11.35 -0.56
CA THR A 197 8.67 12.23 -1.68
C THR A 197 7.55 13.22 -1.98
N ASP A 198 6.29 12.81 -1.87
CA ASP A 198 5.14 13.68 -2.06
C ASP A 198 5.08 14.77 -0.99
N ALA A 199 5.25 14.40 0.29
CA ALA A 199 5.31 15.35 1.40
C ALA A 199 6.46 16.37 1.25
N ILE A 200 7.63 15.90 0.79
CA ILE A 200 8.77 16.77 0.47
C ILE A 200 8.40 17.73 -0.65
N GLY A 201 7.87 17.23 -1.77
CA GLY A 201 7.45 18.05 -2.90
C GLY A 201 6.39 19.08 -2.52
N ALA A 202 5.43 18.71 -1.68
CA ALA A 202 4.39 19.62 -1.20
C ALA A 202 4.98 20.73 -0.32
N THR A 203 5.93 20.38 0.55
CA THR A 203 6.60 21.35 1.43
C THR A 203 7.42 22.36 0.62
N PHE A 204 8.28 21.87 -0.27
CA PHE A 204 9.10 22.74 -1.13
C PHE A 204 8.26 23.53 -2.12
N GLY A 205 7.23 22.91 -2.69
CA GLY A 205 6.30 23.56 -3.61
C GLY A 205 5.57 24.73 -2.95
N ASN A 206 5.03 24.53 -1.74
CA ASN A 206 4.33 25.61 -1.02
C ASN A 206 5.29 26.73 -0.60
N LEU A 207 6.52 26.39 -0.21
CA LEU A 207 7.55 27.37 0.06
C LEU A 207 7.89 28.21 -1.18
N LEU A 208 8.02 27.56 -2.34
CA LEU A 208 8.29 28.22 -3.61
C LEU A 208 7.12 29.11 -4.04
N VAL A 209 5.88 28.65 -3.87
CA VAL A 209 4.68 29.46 -4.10
C VAL A 209 4.69 30.72 -3.23
N GLY A 210 4.98 30.58 -1.94
CA GLY A 210 5.08 31.71 -1.01
C GLY A 210 6.13 32.73 -1.47
N PHE A 211 7.34 32.24 -1.79
CA PHE A 211 8.42 33.09 -2.30
C PHE A 211 8.04 33.83 -3.59
N LEU A 212 7.40 33.15 -4.56
CA LEU A 212 6.94 33.77 -5.81
C LEU A 212 5.88 34.84 -5.57
N CYS A 213 4.96 34.59 -4.64
CA CYS A 213 3.93 35.55 -4.25
C CYS A 213 4.51 36.78 -3.57
N ASP A 214 5.50 36.60 -2.70
CA ASP A 214 6.16 37.70 -1.97
C ASP A 214 6.95 38.61 -2.91
N GLU A 215 7.66 38.03 -3.89
CA GLU A 215 8.46 38.78 -4.87
C GLU A 215 7.60 39.47 -5.94
N THR A 216 6.60 38.78 -6.51
CA THR A 216 5.85 39.32 -7.65
C THR A 216 4.56 40.05 -7.24
N GLY A 217 4.00 39.74 -6.07
CA GLY A 217 2.66 40.19 -5.66
C GLY A 217 1.51 39.68 -6.54
N SER A 218 1.79 38.73 -7.46
CA SER A 218 0.81 38.20 -8.40
C SER A 218 0.84 36.69 -8.47
N TYR A 219 -0.35 36.09 -8.37
CA TYR A 219 -0.57 34.66 -8.55
C TYR A 219 -0.46 34.23 -10.02
N HIS A 220 -0.31 35.15 -10.96
CA HIS A 220 -0.09 34.83 -12.38
C HIS A 220 1.23 34.07 -12.59
N THR A 221 2.32 34.51 -11.94
CA THR A 221 3.63 33.84 -12.01
C THR A 221 3.57 32.43 -11.42
N VAL A 222 2.82 32.26 -10.33
CA VAL A 222 2.59 30.94 -9.73
C VAL A 222 1.85 30.02 -10.69
N MET A 223 0.84 30.52 -11.40
CA MET A 223 0.13 29.74 -12.41
C MET A 223 1.03 29.34 -13.58
N LEU A 224 1.94 30.21 -14.03
CA LEU A 224 2.95 29.86 -15.04
C LEU A 224 3.91 28.76 -14.56
N MET A 225 4.31 28.80 -13.29
CA MET A 225 5.11 27.73 -12.68
C MET A 225 4.33 26.41 -12.65
N LEU A 226 3.05 26.43 -12.26
CA LEU A 226 2.19 25.25 -12.28
C LEU A 226 1.99 24.70 -13.70
N LEU A 227 1.87 25.57 -14.70
CA LEU A 227 1.84 25.17 -16.11
C LEU A 227 3.14 24.46 -16.51
N GLY A 228 4.31 24.99 -16.11
CA GLY A 228 5.60 24.35 -16.37
C GLY A 228 5.70 22.95 -15.75
N MET A 229 5.21 22.79 -14.51
CA MET A 229 5.13 21.49 -13.83
C MET A 229 4.12 20.55 -14.50
N ALA A 230 2.99 21.06 -15.00
CA ALA A 230 2.02 20.26 -15.75
C ALA A 230 2.59 19.78 -17.10
N VAL A 231 3.37 20.61 -17.78
CA VAL A 231 4.11 20.21 -18.99
C VAL A 231 5.14 19.13 -18.65
N LEU A 232 5.84 19.25 -17.51
CA LEU A 232 6.76 18.20 -17.04
C LEU A 232 6.03 16.88 -16.79
N VAL A 233 4.83 16.91 -16.20
CA VAL A 233 3.96 15.73 -16.04
C VAL A 233 3.61 15.13 -17.41
N LEU A 234 3.27 15.94 -18.41
CA LEU A 234 3.01 15.46 -19.76
C LEU A 234 4.24 14.80 -20.39
N LEU A 235 5.43 15.40 -20.24
CA LEU A 235 6.68 14.80 -20.73
C LEU A 235 6.99 13.46 -20.03
N LEU A 236 6.79 13.39 -18.72
CA LEU A 236 6.96 12.14 -17.96
C LEU A 236 5.93 11.08 -18.36
N ALA A 237 4.69 11.47 -18.64
CA ALA A 237 3.65 10.57 -19.13
C ALA A 237 4.00 10.02 -20.52
N LEU A 238 4.51 10.86 -21.43
CA LEU A 238 4.99 10.42 -22.74
C LEU A 238 6.21 9.48 -22.62
N PHE A 239 7.14 9.80 -21.72
CA PHE A 239 8.29 8.95 -21.45
C PHE A 239 7.88 7.58 -20.87
N LEU A 240 6.85 7.55 -20.01
CA LEU A 240 6.29 6.31 -19.47
C LEU A 240 5.73 5.40 -20.58
N ILE A 241 5.04 5.95 -21.59
CA ILE A 241 4.56 5.17 -22.74
C ILE A 241 5.73 4.55 -23.50
N PHE A 242 6.78 5.34 -23.72
CA PHE A 242 7.94 4.88 -24.47
C PHE A 242 8.62 3.69 -23.78
N GLU A 243 8.74 3.76 -22.46
CA GLU A 243 9.31 2.67 -21.65
C GLU A 243 8.35 1.47 -21.54
N ASP A 244 7.04 1.68 -21.36
CA ASP A 244 6.05 0.59 -21.33
C ASP A 244 5.97 -0.14 -22.67
N SER A 245 6.11 0.59 -23.79
CA SER A 245 6.15 -0.02 -25.13
C SER A 245 7.42 -0.86 -25.34
N ARG A 246 8.54 -0.53 -24.68
CA ARG A 246 9.77 -1.34 -24.73
C ARG A 246 9.67 -2.59 -23.86
N ASN A 247 8.93 -2.51 -22.75
CA ASN A 247 8.81 -3.59 -21.77
C ASN A 247 7.58 -4.50 -21.99
N GLY A 248 6.92 -4.41 -23.15
CA GLY A 248 5.87 -5.36 -23.53
C GLY A 248 4.45 -5.00 -23.09
N ARG A 249 4.15 -3.71 -22.86
CA ARG A 249 2.79 -3.20 -22.56
C ARG A 249 2.15 -3.77 -21.29
N VAL A 250 2.96 -4.04 -20.27
CA VAL A 250 2.50 -4.65 -19.00
C VAL A 250 1.45 -3.79 -18.29
N LEU A 251 1.53 -2.46 -18.42
CA LEU A 251 0.56 -1.52 -17.82
C LEU A 251 -0.66 -1.25 -18.70
N SER A 252 -0.61 -1.61 -19.99
CA SER A 252 -1.70 -1.39 -20.96
C SER A 252 -2.65 -2.59 -21.10
N ALA A 253 -2.29 -3.77 -20.57
CA ALA A 253 -3.09 -4.98 -20.70
C ALA A 253 -4.43 -4.89 -19.93
N PRO A 254 -5.55 -5.39 -20.49
CA PRO A 254 -6.85 -5.38 -19.81
C PRO A 254 -6.82 -6.15 -18.47
N SER A 255 -7.47 -5.57 -17.46
CA SER A 255 -7.50 -6.01 -16.05
C SER A 255 -7.90 -7.48 -15.83
N GLY A 256 -8.56 -8.11 -16.82
CA GLY A 256 -8.93 -9.53 -16.80
C GLY A 256 -7.75 -10.50 -16.64
N ARG A 257 -6.55 -10.14 -17.12
CA ARG A 257 -5.36 -11.01 -17.01
C ARG A 257 -4.64 -10.90 -15.65
N SER A 258 -4.75 -9.75 -14.98
CA SER A 258 -4.16 -9.56 -13.64
C SER A 258 -4.90 -10.33 -12.53
N ARG A 259 -6.22 -10.54 -12.65
CA ARG A 259 -6.98 -11.40 -11.70
C ARG A 259 -6.61 -12.88 -11.82
N VAL A 260 -6.27 -13.34 -13.03
CA VAL A 260 -5.82 -14.72 -13.24
C VAL A 260 -4.43 -14.92 -12.61
N GLN A 261 -3.53 -13.94 -12.77
CA GLN A 261 -2.18 -14.01 -12.21
C GLN A 261 -2.11 -13.73 -10.70
N SER A 262 -3.14 -13.15 -10.09
CA SER A 262 -3.26 -13.05 -8.63
C SER A 262 -3.74 -14.34 -7.98
N ASN A 263 -4.43 -15.20 -8.73
CA ASN A 263 -5.00 -16.47 -8.25
C ASN A 263 -4.13 -17.69 -8.56
N GLU A 264 -3.12 -17.58 -9.43
CA GLU A 264 -2.08 -18.61 -9.57
C GLU A 264 -1.07 -18.50 -8.42
N ASP A 265 -1.47 -18.99 -7.24
CA ASP A 265 -0.51 -19.41 -6.21
C ASP A 265 0.16 -20.71 -6.72
N PRO A 266 1.50 -20.87 -6.68
CA PRO A 266 2.18 -22.07 -7.21
C PRO A 266 1.77 -23.39 -6.52
N THR A 267 1.00 -23.30 -5.44
CA THR A 267 0.49 -24.41 -4.63
C THR A 267 -0.78 -25.06 -5.15
N ASP A 268 -1.46 -24.46 -6.14
CA ASP A 268 -2.75 -24.96 -6.66
C ASP A 268 -2.67 -25.48 -8.11
N ASN A 269 -1.45 -25.83 -8.55
CA ASN A 269 -1.25 -26.48 -9.85
C ASN A 269 -1.46 -28.00 -9.67
N PRO A 270 -2.50 -28.61 -10.27
CA PRO A 270 -2.78 -30.04 -10.12
C PRO A 270 -1.59 -30.91 -10.54
N ALA A 271 -0.75 -30.44 -11.46
CA ALA A 271 0.49 -31.12 -11.87
C ALA A 271 1.56 -31.18 -10.76
N VAL A 272 1.61 -30.19 -9.85
CA VAL A 272 2.56 -30.16 -8.71
C VAL A 272 2.03 -31.02 -7.56
N LEU A 273 0.71 -31.09 -7.38
CA LEU A 273 0.07 -31.97 -6.41
C LEU A 273 0.21 -33.45 -6.84
N GLU A 274 0.04 -33.76 -8.12
CA GLU A 274 0.29 -35.10 -8.66
C GLU A 274 1.76 -35.50 -8.55
N ALA A 275 2.71 -34.59 -8.82
CA ALA A 275 4.14 -34.85 -8.61
C ALA A 275 4.51 -35.06 -7.13
N ARG A 276 3.75 -34.49 -6.19
CA ARG A 276 3.99 -34.60 -4.74
C ARG A 276 3.33 -35.84 -4.11
N TYR A 277 2.26 -36.36 -4.71
CA TYR A 277 1.60 -37.59 -4.28
C TYR A 277 2.05 -38.83 -5.06
N GLY A 278 2.50 -38.69 -6.30
CA GLY A 278 2.99 -39.79 -7.14
C GLY A 278 4.39 -40.32 -6.78
N SER A 279 5.12 -39.65 -5.88
CA SER A 279 6.47 -40.06 -5.48
C SER A 279 6.52 -40.86 -4.17
N THR A 280 5.39 -41.34 -3.64
CA THR A 280 5.34 -42.11 -2.37
C THR A 280 4.89 -43.57 -2.55
N GLU A 281 4.88 -44.08 -3.78
CA GLU A 281 4.70 -45.52 -4.04
C GLU A 281 6.00 -46.13 -4.59
N GLU A 282 7.00 -46.30 -3.74
CA GLU A 282 7.96 -47.39 -3.97
C GLU A 282 8.55 -47.92 -2.66
N THR A 283 8.26 -49.21 -2.43
CA THR A 283 8.96 -50.19 -1.59
C THR A 283 8.74 -50.20 -0.07
N VAL A 284 7.77 -51.02 0.37
CA VAL A 284 7.90 -51.83 1.60
C VAL A 284 7.59 -53.29 1.23
N PRO A 285 8.45 -54.27 1.55
CA PRO A 285 8.28 -55.65 1.12
C PRO A 285 7.18 -56.37 1.94
N VAL A 286 6.29 -57.05 1.22
CA VAL A 286 5.23 -57.90 1.78
C VAL A 286 5.83 -59.22 2.23
N ALA A 287 5.83 -59.47 3.55
CA ALA A 287 5.94 -60.80 4.12
C ALA A 287 4.53 -61.38 4.32
N ALA A 288 4.37 -62.63 3.92
CA ALA A 288 3.12 -63.39 3.91
C ALA A 288 2.59 -63.67 5.32
N GLU A 289 1.27 -63.57 5.52
CA GLU A 289 0.51 -64.64 6.18
C GLU A 289 -1.00 -64.54 5.89
N SER A 290 -1.60 -65.72 5.76
CA SER A 290 -2.97 -66.01 5.35
C SER A 290 -4.02 -65.81 6.44
N SER A 291 -5.24 -65.40 6.07
CA SER A 291 -6.45 -66.25 6.09
C SER A 291 -7.77 -65.48 6.29
N SER A 292 -8.80 -65.99 5.59
CA SER A 292 -10.24 -65.87 5.86
C SER A 292 -11.00 -64.56 5.57
N ARG A 293 -11.66 -64.56 4.40
CA ARG A 293 -12.99 -63.96 4.12
C ARG A 293 -14.11 -64.70 4.90
N PRO A 294 -15.43 -64.36 4.84
CA PRO A 294 -16.17 -63.40 3.97
C PRO A 294 -17.36 -62.62 4.63
N THR A 295 -18.14 -61.91 3.79
CA THR A 295 -19.60 -61.61 3.86
C THR A 295 -20.09 -60.56 4.89
N SER A 296 -21.14 -59.75 4.71
CA SER A 296 -22.14 -59.50 3.67
C SER A 296 -23.03 -58.30 4.08
N TYR A 297 -23.49 -57.53 3.08
CA TYR A 297 -24.83 -56.95 2.88
C TYR A 297 -25.58 -56.13 3.97
N THR A 298 -25.85 -54.87 3.59
CA THR A 298 -27.17 -54.19 3.49
C THR A 298 -28.13 -54.04 4.69
N LYS A 299 -28.68 -52.81 4.77
CA LYS A 299 -30.09 -52.44 5.04
C LYS A 299 -30.59 -52.45 6.51
N LEU A 300 -30.98 -51.27 7.01
CA LEU A 300 -32.37 -50.86 7.31
C LEU A 300 -32.48 -49.80 8.43
N MET A 301 -33.46 -48.93 8.24
CA MET A 301 -34.04 -47.93 9.15
C MET A 301 -34.63 -48.53 10.45
N VAL A 302 -35.10 -47.61 11.30
CA VAL A 302 -35.97 -47.75 12.52
C VAL A 302 -35.13 -47.79 13.80
N GLY A 303 -35.37 -47.04 14.88
CA GLY A 303 -36.42 -46.12 15.33
C GLY A 303 -36.10 -45.73 16.80
N TRP A 304 -36.67 -44.62 17.27
CA TRP A 304 -36.61 -44.01 18.62
C TRP A 304 -36.99 -44.98 19.78
N PRO A 305 -36.63 -44.73 21.08
CA PRO A 305 -37.35 -43.74 21.92
C PRO A 305 -36.55 -42.98 23.01
N ASP A 306 -37.25 -41.97 23.56
CA ASP A 306 -36.96 -41.07 24.70
C ASP A 306 -36.60 -41.80 26.01
N ASP A 307 -35.84 -41.13 26.89
CA ASP A 307 -36.34 -40.80 28.23
C ASP A 307 -35.42 -39.81 28.99
N SER A 308 -36.11 -38.88 29.64
CA SER A 308 -35.73 -37.68 30.40
C SER A 308 -35.08 -37.91 31.77
N VAL A 309 -34.27 -36.93 32.26
CA VAL A 309 -34.36 -36.38 33.64
C VAL A 309 -33.85 -34.92 33.71
N GLU A 310 -34.74 -34.02 34.18
CA GLU A 310 -34.59 -32.77 35.00
C GLU A 310 -33.20 -32.30 35.46
N SER A 311 -32.85 -31.04 35.76
CA SER A 311 -33.49 -29.72 36.02
C SER A 311 -32.32 -28.69 36.11
N LYS A 312 -32.40 -27.37 35.89
CA LYS A 312 -33.15 -26.32 36.61
C LYS A 312 -32.82 -24.95 35.95
N SER A 313 -33.84 -24.18 35.60
CA SER A 313 -33.86 -22.73 35.25
C SER A 313 -33.83 -21.85 36.53
N PRO A 314 -33.68 -20.49 36.55
CA PRO A 314 -34.28 -19.43 35.68
C PRO A 314 -33.26 -18.36 35.18
N GLY A 315 -33.44 -17.61 34.07
CA GLY A 315 -34.43 -16.55 33.78
C GLY A 315 -34.04 -15.19 34.45
N PRO A 316 -34.40 -13.99 33.93
CA PRO A 316 -34.75 -13.57 32.56
C PRO A 316 -34.16 -12.20 32.09
N ARG A 317 -34.43 -11.91 30.80
CA ARG A 317 -34.52 -10.64 30.04
C ARG A 317 -34.62 -9.30 30.79
N TRP A 318 -34.13 -8.23 30.15
CA TRP A 318 -34.79 -6.98 29.64
C TRP A 318 -33.63 -6.06 29.17
N GLY A 319 -33.61 -5.26 28.10
CA GLY A 319 -34.63 -4.57 27.34
C GLY A 319 -34.18 -3.10 27.15
N THR A 320 -33.91 -2.70 25.90
CA THR A 320 -34.16 -1.36 25.32
C THR A 320 -33.79 -0.06 26.07
N GLY A 321 -32.84 0.70 25.49
CA GLY A 321 -33.01 2.10 25.06
C GLY A 321 -33.04 3.25 26.09
N ARG A 322 -32.06 4.16 26.03
CA ARG A 322 -32.24 5.62 25.76
C ARG A 322 -30.94 6.42 25.89
N THR A 323 -30.74 7.31 24.90
CA THR A 323 -30.26 8.71 24.95
C THR A 323 -29.71 9.28 26.26
N PHE A 324 -28.56 9.97 26.21
CA PHE A 324 -28.22 11.22 26.91
C PHE A 324 -26.98 11.78 26.17
N ARG A 325 -27.04 12.87 25.40
CA ARG A 325 -27.06 14.31 25.76
C ARG A 325 -25.72 14.94 25.38
#